data_AF-A0A932ZEX1-F1
#
_entry.id   AF-A0A932ZEX1-F1
#
_cell.length_a   1.000
_cell.length_b   1.000
_cell.length_c   1.000
_cell.angle_alpha   90.00
_cell.angle_beta   90.00
_cell.angle_gamma   90.00
#
_symmetry.space_group_name_H-M   'P 1'
#
loop_
_entity.id
_entity.type
_entity.pdbx_description
1 polymer ?
#
loop_
_entity_poly.entity_id
_entity_poly.type
_entity_poly.pdbx_seq_one_letter_code
_entity_poly.pdbx_strand_id
1 'polypeptide(L)'
;MATKGDKDRDSNDQSINLEQVARLIEALEEDLKQVQSGSRDIQRLRDEVETLKNVLNSPVRRHHWVRDGLHGIREVIENALDKAKTEGFKGTQYISEIARILGM
;
A
#
# COMPACT_ATOMS: atom_id res chain seq x y z
N MET A 1 -15.26 41.72 -11.38
CA MET A 1 -15.18 40.36 -11.95
C MET A 1 -13.90 39.73 -11.41
N ALA A 2 -13.98 39.06 -10.26
CA ALA A 2 -12.92 38.21 -9.70
C ALA A 2 -13.39 37.69 -8.33
N THR A 3 -14.03 36.54 -8.33
CA THR A 3 -14.14 35.64 -7.18
C THR A 3 -14.38 34.30 -7.86
N LYS A 4 -13.46 33.35 -7.79
CA LYS A 4 -13.29 32.53 -6.60
C LYS A 4 -11.99 31.75 -6.81
N GLY A 5 -10.94 32.18 -6.12
CA GLY A 5 -9.72 31.39 -5.99
C GLY A 5 -10.08 30.08 -5.30
N ASP A 6 -9.78 29.01 -6.01
CA ASP A 6 -9.39 27.68 -5.56
C ASP A 6 -9.69 27.41 -4.08
N LYS A 7 -10.92 26.96 -3.83
CA LYS A 7 -11.32 26.39 -2.55
C LYS A 7 -11.26 24.86 -2.65
N ASP A 8 -10.08 24.33 -2.95
CA ASP A 8 -9.70 22.95 -2.64
C ASP A 8 -8.85 22.96 -1.36
N ARG A 9 -9.43 23.54 -0.31
CA ARG A 9 -9.01 23.30 1.06
C ARG A 9 -10.14 22.57 1.75
N ASP A 10 -9.79 21.43 2.32
CA ASP A 10 -10.58 20.65 3.26
C ASP A 10 -11.82 19.95 2.69
N SER A 11 -11.60 18.77 2.13
CA SER A 11 -12.52 17.65 2.39
C SER A 11 -11.85 16.71 3.38
N ASN A 12 -12.23 16.90 4.65
CA ASN A 12 -12.13 15.93 5.73
C ASN A 12 -13.02 14.71 5.41
N ASP A 13 -12.65 13.95 4.38
CA ASP A 13 -13.24 12.68 4.02
C ASP A 13 -12.11 11.65 4.01
N GLN A 14 -12.31 10.49 4.63
CA GLN A 14 -11.33 9.40 4.74
C GLN A 14 -11.04 8.75 3.37
N SER A 15 -10.72 9.57 2.38
CA SER A 15 -10.39 9.19 1.02
C SER A 15 -8.91 8.81 0.97
N ILE A 16 -8.65 7.54 0.65
CA ILE A 16 -7.30 7.02 0.53
C ILE A 16 -6.55 7.83 -0.53
N ASN A 17 -5.39 8.38 -0.16
CA ASN A 17 -4.53 9.08 -1.10
C ASN A 17 -3.88 8.08 -2.07
N LEU A 18 -4.44 7.96 -3.27
CA LEU A 18 -4.01 7.01 -4.29
C LEU A 18 -2.55 7.23 -4.74
N GLU A 19 -2.04 8.46 -4.70
CA GLU A 19 -0.64 8.74 -5.03
C GLU A 19 0.31 8.17 -3.97
N GLN A 20 -0.06 8.25 -2.69
CA GLN A 20 0.72 7.63 -1.62
C GLN A 20 0.69 6.10 -1.73
N VAL A 21 -0.45 5.53 -2.09
CA VAL A 21 -0.55 4.08 -2.35
C VAL A 21 0.34 3.67 -3.51
N ALA A 22 0.33 4.40 -4.62
CA ALA A 22 1.18 4.10 -5.77
C ALA A 22 2.68 4.08 -5.38
N ARG A 23 3.14 5.10 -4.65
CA ARG A 23 4.54 5.17 -4.16
C ARG A 23 4.88 4.01 -3.21
N LEU A 24 3.95 3.65 -2.33
CA LEU A 24 4.14 2.51 -1.42
C LEU A 24 4.27 1.20 -2.19
N ILE A 25 3.45 1.01 -3.23
CA ILE A 25 3.48 -0.18 -4.09
C ILE A 25 4.79 -0.27 -4.86
N GLU A 26 5.26 0.83 -5.46
CA GLU A 26 6.55 0.86 -6.14
C GLU A 26 7.71 0.51 -5.19
N ALA A 27 7.72 1.09 -3.99
CA ALA A 27 8.74 0.80 -2.98
C ALA A 27 8.69 -0.65 -2.49
N LEU A 28 7.50 -1.24 -2.35
CA LEU A 28 7.33 -2.66 -2.03
C LEU A 28 7.84 -3.54 -3.16
N GLU A 29 7.50 -3.25 -4.42
CA GLU A 29 7.99 -4.00 -5.59
C GLU A 29 9.52 -3.99 -5.67
N GLU A 30 10.17 -2.85 -5.41
CA GLU A 30 11.63 -2.73 -5.42
C GLU A 30 12.28 -3.56 -4.31
N ASP A 31 11.77 -3.47 -3.08
CA ASP A 31 12.31 -4.23 -1.94
C ASP A 31 12.08 -5.74 -2.15
N LEU A 32 10.90 -6.12 -2.63
CA LEU A 32 10.58 -7.51 -2.96
C LEU A 32 11.47 -8.09 -4.05
N LYS A 33 11.94 -7.30 -5.02
CA LYS A 33 12.93 -7.75 -6.02
C LYS A 33 14.29 -8.03 -5.41
N GLN A 34 14.68 -7.30 -4.36
CA GLN A 34 15.95 -7.51 -3.66
C GLN A 34 15.90 -8.71 -2.70
N VAL A 35 14.71 -9.06 -2.21
CA VAL A 35 14.51 -10.26 -1.40
C VAL A 35 14.67 -11.51 -2.28
N GLN A 36 15.83 -12.18 -2.17
CA GLN A 36 16.08 -13.50 -2.77
C GLN A 36 15.32 -14.64 -2.08
N SER A 37 14.72 -14.37 -0.92
CA SER A 37 14.03 -15.39 -0.13
C SER A 37 12.74 -15.82 -0.84
N GLY A 38 12.72 -17.05 -1.35
CA GLY A 38 11.56 -17.69 -1.98
C GLY A 38 10.50 -18.16 -0.98
N SER A 39 10.37 -17.50 0.18
CA SER A 39 9.36 -17.85 1.18
C SER A 39 7.96 -17.66 0.61
N ARG A 40 7.07 -18.60 0.91
CA ARG A 40 5.66 -18.57 0.46
C ARG A 40 4.97 -17.25 0.82
N ASP A 41 5.29 -16.67 1.98
CA ASP A 41 4.74 -15.40 2.42
C ASP A 41 5.24 -14.21 1.56
N ILE A 42 6.48 -14.24 1.07
CA ILE A 42 7.03 -13.22 0.15
C ILE A 42 6.40 -13.34 -1.24
N GLN A 43 6.16 -14.56 -1.73
CA GLN A 43 5.43 -14.75 -2.99
C GLN A 43 4.01 -14.19 -2.87
N ARG A 44 3.32 -14.50 -1.77
CA ARG A 44 1.99 -13.96 -1.48
C ARG A 44 1.99 -12.43 -1.45
N LEU A 45 3.01 -11.82 -0.85
CA LEU A 45 3.12 -10.37 -0.82
C LEU A 45 3.29 -9.78 -2.22
N ARG A 46 4.08 -10.43 -3.10
CA ARG A 46 4.21 -10.02 -4.51
C ARG A 46 2.86 -10.11 -5.25
N ASP A 47 2.08 -11.16 -5.02
CA ASP A 47 0.75 -11.33 -5.63
C ASP A 47 -0.23 -10.23 -5.18
N GLU A 48 -0.24 -9.89 -3.89
CA GLU A 48 -1.10 -8.82 -3.34
C GLU A 48 -0.69 -7.43 -3.88
N VAL A 49 0.62 -7.16 -3.95
CA VAL A 49 1.18 -5.92 -4.49
C VAL A 49 0.81 -5.77 -5.97
N GLU A 50 0.93 -6.83 -6.77
CA GLU A 50 0.53 -6.83 -8.17
C GLU A 50 -0.98 -6.62 -8.33
N THR A 51 -1.79 -7.26 -7.48
CA THR A 51 -3.25 -7.08 -7.47
C THR A 51 -3.63 -5.63 -7.20
N LEU A 52 -3.03 -5.00 -6.17
CA LEU A 52 -3.31 -3.61 -5.84
C LEU A 52 -2.82 -2.65 -6.93
N LYS A 53 -1.69 -2.94 -7.57
CA LYS A 53 -1.20 -2.20 -8.75
C LYS A 53 -2.19 -2.26 -9.91
N ASN A 54 -2.76 -3.44 -10.19
CA ASN A 54 -3.78 -3.60 -11.22
C ASN A 54 -5.06 -2.82 -10.88
N VAL A 55 -5.45 -2.79 -9.61
CA VAL A 55 -6.58 -1.98 -9.13
C VAL A 55 -6.32 -0.47 -9.33
N LEU A 56 -5.11 0.01 -9.03
CA LEU A 56 -4.75 1.43 -9.24
C LEU A 56 -4.72 1.83 -10.72
N ASN A 57 -4.30 0.92 -11.60
CA ASN A 57 -4.29 1.12 -13.05
C ASN A 57 -5.68 0.94 -13.70
N SER A 58 -6.66 0.40 -12.96
CA SER A 58 -8.00 0.19 -13.48
C SER A 58 -8.71 1.53 -13.74
N PRO A 59 -9.42 1.68 -14.87
CA PRO A 59 -10.21 2.88 -15.17
C PRO A 59 -11.37 3.10 -14.18
N VAL A 60 -11.77 2.06 -13.44
CA VAL A 60 -12.79 2.15 -12.38
C VAL A 60 -12.10 2.13 -11.02
N ARG A 61 -11.49 3.27 -10.64
CA ARG A 61 -10.77 3.44 -9.38
C ARG A 61 -11.75 3.46 -8.20
N ARG A 62 -11.92 2.34 -7.52
CA ARG A 62 -12.77 2.24 -6.32
C ARG A 62 -11.92 2.29 -5.07
N HIS A 63 -12.12 3.32 -4.24
CA HIS A 63 -11.35 3.53 -3.01
C HIS A 63 -11.46 2.35 -2.03
N HIS A 64 -12.61 1.64 -2.01
CA HIS A 64 -12.76 0.45 -1.17
C HIS A 64 -11.85 -0.70 -1.60
N TRP A 65 -11.65 -0.95 -2.90
CA TRP A 65 -10.73 -2.00 -3.35
C TRP A 65 -9.28 -1.67 -3.01
N VAL A 66 -8.91 -0.40 -3.06
CA VAL A 66 -7.57 0.05 -2.64
C VAL A 66 -7.39 -0.16 -1.14
N ARG A 67 -8.43 0.14 -0.35
CA ARG A 67 -8.46 -0.10 1.09
C ARG A 67 -8.28 -1.57 1.43
N ASP A 68 -9.06 -2.43 0.80
CA ASP A 68 -8.99 -3.89 0.97
C ASP A 68 -7.59 -4.42 0.60
N GLY A 69 -7.03 -3.99 -0.52
CA GLY A 69 -5.68 -4.40 -0.93
C GLY A 69 -4.59 -3.95 0.04
N LEU A 70 -4.69 -2.74 0.60
CA LEU A 70 -3.77 -2.27 1.65
C LEU A 70 -3.87 -3.11 2.93
N HIS A 71 -5.09 -3.48 3.34
CA HIS A 71 -5.28 -4.39 4.48
C HIS A 71 -4.67 -5.77 4.22
N GLY A 72 -4.86 -6.33 3.02
CA GLY A 72 -4.27 -7.61 2.60
C GLY A 72 -2.74 -7.59 2.66
N ILE A 73 -2.11 -6.58 2.05
CA ILE A 73 -0.65 -6.41 2.09
C ILE A 73 -0.14 -6.30 3.52
N ARG A 74 -0.79 -5.49 4.37
CA ARG A 74 -0.42 -5.33 5.78
C ARG A 74 -0.46 -6.67 6.52
N GLU A 75 -1.54 -7.45 6.37
CA GLU A 75 -1.70 -8.75 7.01
C GLU A 75 -0.63 -9.76 6.55
N VAL A 76 -0.30 -9.77 5.25
CA VAL A 76 0.76 -10.64 4.73
C VAL A 76 2.12 -10.24 5.29
N ILE A 77 2.43 -8.95 5.39
CA ILE A 77 3.68 -8.46 6.00
C ILE A 77 3.75 -8.83 7.48
N GLU A 78 2.67 -8.65 8.24
CA GLU A 78 2.60 -9.06 9.66
C GLU A 78 2.86 -10.56 9.83
N ASN A 79 2.21 -11.39 9.02
CA ASN A 79 2.42 -12.84 9.03
C ASN A 79 3.85 -13.23 8.63
N ALA A 80 4.45 -12.53 7.65
CA ALA A 80 5.82 -12.77 7.23
C ALA A 80 6.82 -12.41 8.34
N LEU A 81 6.61 -11.29 9.05
CA LEU A 81 7.46 -10.87 10.18
C LEU A 81 7.36 -11.82 11.37
N ASP A 82 6.17 -12.34 11.68
CA ASP A 82 5.98 -13.29 12.78
C ASP A 82 6.72 -14.61 12.52
N LYS A 83 6.71 -15.08 11.27
CA LYS A 83 7.34 -16.34 10.86
C LYS A 83 8.82 -16.23 10.53
N ALA A 84 9.28 -15.05 10.16
CA ALA A 84 10.66 -14.85 9.72
C ALA A 84 11.38 -13.87 10.65
N LYS A 85 12.49 -14.33 11.25
CA LYS A 85 13.59 -13.44 11.68
C LYS A 85 14.29 -12.87 10.45
N THR A 86 13.55 -12.26 9.52
CA THR A 86 14.11 -11.67 8.30
C THR A 86 14.81 -10.37 8.65
N GLU A 87 16.08 -10.49 9.00
CA GLU A 87 17.01 -9.37 9.02
C GLU A 87 17.04 -8.76 7.60
N GLY A 88 16.63 -7.49 7.48
CA GLY A 88 16.73 -6.72 6.23
C GLY A 88 15.42 -6.36 5.52
N PHE A 89 14.30 -7.05 5.78
CA PHE A 89 13.00 -6.65 5.22
C PHE A 89 12.35 -5.58 6.12
N LYS A 90 12.04 -4.40 5.57
CA LYS A 90 11.47 -3.27 6.32
C LYS A 90 9.97 -3.41 6.60
N GLY A 91 9.50 -4.62 6.90
CA GLY A 91 8.08 -4.92 7.06
C GLY A 91 7.37 -4.01 8.08
N THR A 92 8.03 -3.70 9.19
CA THR A 92 7.47 -2.81 10.24
C THR A 92 7.27 -1.37 9.75
N GLN A 93 8.15 -0.89 8.88
CA GLN A 93 8.01 0.44 8.26
C GLN A 93 6.81 0.47 7.31
N TYR A 94 6.66 -0.56 6.47
CA TYR A 94 5.53 -0.66 5.55
C TYR A 94 4.19 -0.78 6.29
N ILE A 95 4.11 -1.57 7.37
CA ILE A 95 2.91 -1.65 8.21
C ILE A 95 2.51 -0.26 8.73
N SER A 96 3.49 0.51 9.21
CA SER A 96 3.25 1.85 9.75
C SER A 96 2.75 2.82 8.68
N GLU A 97 3.35 2.80 7.49
CA GLU A 97 2.93 3.66 6.38
C GLU A 97 1.54 3.27 5.86
N ILE A 98 1.25 1.97 5.77
CA ILE A 98 -0.10 1.48 5.40
C ILE A 98 -1.13 1.92 6.44
N ALA A 99 -0.83 1.80 7.74
CA ALA A 99 -1.72 2.26 8.81
C ALA A 99 -2.00 3.76 8.70
N ARG A 100 -0.98 4.56 8.41
CA ARG A 100 -1.11 6.01 8.18
C ARG A 100 -2.00 6.32 6.98
N ILE A 101 -1.83 5.61 5.86
CA ILE A 101 -2.67 5.78 4.65
C ILE A 101 -4.13 5.39 4.94
N LEU A 102 -4.33 4.37 5.76
CA LEU A 102 -5.66 3.89 6.17
C LEU A 102 -6.30 4.76 7.28
N GLY A 103 -5.54 5.68 7.88
CA GLY A 103 -6.01 6.54 8.96
C GLY A 103 -6.27 5.80 10.28
N MET A 104 -5.46 4.77 10.56
CA MET A 104 -5.50 3.99 11.81
C MET A 104 -4.57 4.57 12.90
#